data_AF-A0A3B9EG07-F1
#
_entry.id   AF-A0A3B9EG07-F1
#
_cell.length_a   1.000
_cell.length_b   1.000
_cell.length_c   1.000
_cell.angle_alpha   90.00
_cell.angle_beta   90.00
_cell.angle_gamma   90.00
#
_symmetry.space_group_name_H-M   'P 1'
#
loop_
_entity.id
_entity.type
_entity.pdbx_description
1 polymer ?
#
loop_
_entity_poly.entity_id
_entity_poly.type
_entity_poly.pdbx_seq_one_letter_code
_entity_poly.pdbx_strand_id
1 'polypeptide(L)'
;AKSTVASPRTVTLTFSERVAPAFSSFDVVNAAGTKATIRTEVSQDGKTITGALARPLAAGAYVVNWRIASVDGHRMTGSYDFVVR
;
A
#
# COMPACT_ATOMS: atom_id res chain seq x y z
N ALA A 1 13.63 6.98 -10.94
CA ALA A 1 12.70 6.62 -12.02
C ALA A 1 11.42 6.06 -11.39
N LYS A 2 10.23 6.41 -11.91
CA LYS A 2 8.96 5.83 -11.41
C LYS A 2 8.83 4.38 -11.90
N SER A 3 8.44 3.47 -11.02
CA SER A 3 8.22 2.06 -11.39
C SER A 3 7.02 1.95 -12.34
N THR A 4 7.10 1.07 -13.34
CA THR A 4 6.02 0.82 -14.30
C THR A 4 5.65 -0.66 -14.27
N VAL A 5 4.37 -0.97 -14.03
CA VAL A 5 3.87 -2.33 -13.82
C VAL A 5 2.64 -2.61 -14.69
N ALA A 6 2.37 -3.88 -14.99
CA ALA A 6 1.06 -4.28 -15.52
C ALA A 6 -0.02 -4.09 -14.42
N SER A 7 -1.29 -3.97 -14.81
CA SER A 7 -2.42 -3.78 -13.90
C SER A 7 -2.40 -4.76 -12.70
N PRO A 8 -2.01 -4.28 -11.49
CA PRO A 8 -1.86 -5.17 -10.35
C PRO A 8 -3.23 -5.53 -9.76
N ARG A 9 -3.30 -6.72 -9.16
CA ARG A 9 -4.43 -7.14 -8.30
C ARG A 9 -4.12 -7.00 -6.82
N THR A 10 -2.85 -6.93 -6.48
CA THR A 10 -2.35 -6.84 -5.12
C THR A 10 -1.26 -5.79 -5.02
N VAL A 11 -1.20 -5.13 -3.86
CA VAL A 11 -0.10 -4.24 -3.48
C VAL A 11 0.44 -4.73 -2.15
N THR A 12 1.76 -4.84 -2.04
CA THR A 12 2.42 -5.38 -0.85
C THR A 12 3.46 -4.39 -0.35
N LEU A 13 3.41 -4.07 0.94
CA LEU A 13 4.40 -3.26 1.63
C LEU A 13 5.08 -4.14 2.68
N THR A 14 6.40 -4.23 2.62
CA THR A 14 7.21 -5.00 3.57
C THR A 14 8.08 -4.05 4.37
N PHE A 15 8.04 -4.21 5.69
CA PHE A 15 8.75 -3.40 6.67
C PHE A 15 9.86 -4.22 7.34
N SER A 16 10.86 -3.54 7.90
CA SER A 16 11.93 -4.19 8.66
C SER A 16 11.44 -4.73 10.01
N GLU A 17 10.43 -4.07 10.58
CA GLU A 17 9.87 -4.33 11.90
C GLU A 17 8.39 -4.74 11.84
N ARG A 18 7.91 -5.31 12.94
CA ARG A 18 6.49 -5.68 13.06
C ARG A 18 5.63 -4.44 13.20
N VAL A 19 4.57 -4.40 12.41
CA VAL A 19 3.55 -3.37 12.47
C VAL A 19 2.45 -3.76 13.47
N ALA A 20 1.84 -2.77 14.10
CA ALA A 20 0.61 -2.92 14.87
C ALA A 20 -0.58 -2.82 13.90
N PRO A 21 -1.30 -3.93 13.58
CA PRO A 21 -2.29 -3.96 12.49
C PRO A 21 -3.43 -2.93 12.65
N ALA A 22 -3.90 -2.72 13.88
CA ALA A 22 -4.98 -1.78 14.17
C ALA A 22 -4.64 -0.31 13.84
N PHE A 23 -3.35 0.01 13.71
CA PHE A 23 -2.85 1.36 13.45
C PHE A 23 -2.08 1.48 12.13
N SER A 24 -2.08 0.43 11.32
CA SER A 24 -1.27 0.33 10.12
C SER A 24 -2.14 0.07 8.90
N SER A 25 -2.02 0.92 7.88
CA SER A 25 -2.83 0.84 6.67
C SER A 25 -2.15 1.54 5.51
N PHE A 26 -2.63 1.29 4.30
CA PHE A 26 -2.27 2.08 3.14
C PHE A 26 -3.46 2.23 2.20
N ASP A 27 -3.46 3.32 1.44
CA ASP A 27 -4.41 3.60 0.38
C ASP A 27 -3.66 3.74 -0.95
N VAL A 28 -4.33 3.40 -2.05
CA VAL A 28 -3.83 3.65 -3.41
C VAL A 28 -4.73 4.69 -4.06
N VAL A 29 -4.13 5.73 -4.61
CA VAL A 29 -4.84 6.89 -5.15
C VAL A 29 -4.37 7.15 -6.58
N ASN A 30 -5.29 7.38 -7.51
CA ASN A 30 -4.92 7.77 -8.87
C ASN A 30 -4.59 9.27 -8.97
N ALA A 31 -4.10 9.71 -10.14
CA ALA A 31 -3.79 11.12 -10.40
C ALA A 31 -4.98 12.10 -10.24
N ALA A 32 -6.22 11.61 -10.29
CA ALA A 32 -7.43 12.39 -10.07
C ALA A 32 -7.85 12.45 -8.58
N GLY A 33 -7.06 11.91 -7.66
CA GLY A 33 -7.37 11.86 -6.23
C GLY A 33 -8.38 10.78 -5.84
N THR A 34 -8.77 9.89 -6.77
CA THR A 34 -9.71 8.80 -6.50
C THR A 34 -9.00 7.64 -5.81
N LYS A 35 -9.53 7.21 -4.66
CA LYS A 35 -9.03 6.04 -3.92
C LYS A 35 -9.51 4.74 -4.56
N ALA A 36 -8.60 3.80 -4.75
CA ALA A 36 -8.96 2.43 -5.11
C ALA A 36 -9.56 1.71 -3.90
N THR A 37 -10.60 0.91 -4.14
CA THR A 37 -11.15 0.03 -3.10
C THR A 37 -10.17 -1.12 -2.85
N ILE A 38 -9.68 -1.21 -1.62
CA ILE A 38 -8.66 -2.18 -1.22
C ILE A 38 -9.03 -2.84 0.12
N ARG A 39 -8.77 -4.14 0.23
CA ARG A 39 -8.86 -4.88 1.49
C ARG A 39 -7.45 -5.27 1.94
N THR A 40 -7.04 -4.79 3.11
CA THR A 40 -5.69 -5.02 3.65
C THR A 40 -5.66 -6.10 4.71
N GLU A 41 -4.61 -6.92 4.69
CA GLU A 41 -4.32 -7.95 5.69
C GLU A 41 -2.83 -7.91 6.05
N VAL A 42 -2.50 -8.25 7.30
CA VAL A 42 -1.11 -8.30 7.79
C VAL A 42 -0.64 -9.75 7.84
N SER A 43 0.58 -10.00 7.37
CA SER A 43 1.21 -11.32 7.40
C SER A 43 1.40 -11.86 8.82
N GLN A 44 1.56 -13.18 8.95
CA GLN A 44 1.76 -13.84 10.23
C GLN A 44 3.02 -13.37 10.97
N ASP A 45 4.09 -13.02 10.23
CA ASP A 45 5.32 -12.48 10.83
C ASP A 45 5.19 -11.02 11.30
N GLY A 46 4.08 -10.36 10.95
CA GLY A 46 3.74 -8.99 11.30
C GLY A 46 4.45 -7.91 10.48
N LYS A 47 5.22 -8.27 9.45
CA LYS A 47 6.11 -7.34 8.74
C LYS A 47 5.58 -6.91 7.38
N THR A 48 4.55 -7.57 6.87
CA THR A 48 4.03 -7.31 5.53
C THR A 48 2.55 -6.97 5.59
N ILE A 49 2.18 -5.88 4.92
CA ILE A 49 0.78 -5.53 4.67
C ILE A 49 0.48 -5.80 3.21
N THR A 50 -0.46 -6.69 2.93
CA THR A 50 -0.95 -6.97 1.58
C THR A 50 -2.33 -6.39 1.42
N GLY A 51 -2.53 -5.60 0.37
CA GLY A 51 -3.82 -5.07 -0.03
C GLY A 51 -4.30 -5.70 -1.33
N ALA A 52 -5.44 -6.38 -1.27
CA ALA A 52 -6.15 -6.91 -2.43
C ALA A 52 -7.09 -5.84 -3.01
N LEU A 53 -6.90 -5.52 -4.28
CA LEU A 53 -7.73 -4.54 -4.99
C LEU A 53 -9.05 -5.17 -5.42
N ALA A 54 -10.17 -4.48 -5.19
CA ALA A 54 -11.48 -4.98 -5.60
C ALA A 54 -11.62 -5.11 -7.13
N ARG A 55 -10.87 -4.29 -7.88
CA ARG A 55 -10.77 -4.32 -9.34
C ARG A 55 -9.32 -4.01 -9.76
N PRO A 56 -8.84 -4.58 -10.88
CA PRO A 56 -7.54 -4.20 -11.44
C PRO A 56 -7.46 -2.69 -11.68
N LEU A 57 -6.29 -2.08 -11.48
CA LEU A 57 -6.10 -0.65 -11.72
C LEU A 57 -6.08 -0.37 -13.23
N ALA A 58 -6.76 0.69 -13.66
CA ALA A 58 -6.64 1.19 -15.03
C ALA A 58 -5.22 1.74 -15.27
N ALA A 59 -4.80 1.81 -16.53
CA ALA A 59 -3.54 2.46 -16.89
C ALA A 59 -3.51 3.92 -16.39
N GLY A 60 -2.37 4.35 -15.85
CA GLY A 60 -2.22 5.69 -15.28
C GLY A 60 -1.24 5.76 -14.11
N ALA A 61 -1.04 6.97 -13.59
CA ALA A 61 -0.20 7.23 -12.43
C ALA A 61 -0.98 7.04 -11.12
N TYR A 62 -0.32 6.42 -10.15
CA TYR A 62 -0.86 6.15 -8.83
C TYR A 62 0.16 6.48 -7.74
N VAL A 63 -0.37 6.79 -6.55
CA VAL A 63 0.38 7.00 -5.33
C VAL A 63 -0.12 6.00 -4.28
N VAL A 64 0.78 5.23 -3.69
CA VAL A 64 0.54 4.47 -2.47
C VAL A 64 0.86 5.38 -1.30
N ASN A 65 -0.14 5.72 -0.48
CA ASN A 65 0.07 6.44 0.77
C ASN A 65 -0.05 5.47 1.93
N TRP A 66 0.99 5.36 2.75
CA TRP A 66 1.00 4.42 3.87
C TRP A 66 1.25 5.13 5.19
N ARG A 67 0.68 4.53 6.23
CA ARG A 67 0.93 4.87 7.63
C ARG A 67 1.07 3.58 8.41
N ILE A 68 2.06 3.51 9.27
CA ILE A 68 2.27 2.37 10.16
C ILE A 68 2.55 2.85 11.57
N ALA A 69 2.23 1.98 12.52
CA ALA A 69 2.83 2.04 13.85
C ALA A 69 3.62 0.74 14.04
N SER A 70 4.88 0.81 14.43
CA SER A 70 5.64 -0.35 14.87
C SER A 70 5.20 -0.74 16.28
N VAL A 71 5.45 -2.00 16.64
CA VAL A 71 5.10 -2.53 17.97
C VAL A 71 5.88 -1.88 19.12
N ASP A 72 6.97 -1.17 18.83
CA ASP A 72 7.77 -0.40 19.78
C ASP A 72 7.20 1.01 20.06
N GLY A 73 6.13 1.40 19.36
CA GLY A 73 5.44 2.68 19.55
C GLY A 73 5.78 3.78 18.55
N HIS A 74 6.76 3.57 17.64
CA HIS A 74 7.04 4.56 16.60
C HIS A 74 5.95 4.57 15.52
N ARG A 75 5.59 5.77 15.07
CA ARG A 75 4.65 5.97 13.96
C ARG A 75 5.39 6.57 12.78
N MET A 76 5.14 6.00 11.60
CA MET A 76 5.77 6.44 10.36
C MET A 76 4.74 6.55 9.26
N THR A 77 4.96 7.50 8.36
CA THR A 77 4.16 7.68 7.14
C THR A 77 5.10 7.81 5.97
N GLY A 78 4.58 7.53 4.78
CA GLY A 78 5.31 7.75 3.54
C GLY A 78 4.45 7.53 2.32
N SER A 79 5.06 7.71 1.16
CA SER A 79 4.39 7.53 -0.12
C SER A 79 5.32 6.94 -1.18
N TYR A 80 4.73 6.23 -2.14
CA TYR A 80 5.43 5.69 -3.31
C TYR A 80 4.62 5.94 -4.58
N ASP A 81 5.29 6.43 -5.62
CA ASP A 81 4.69 6.63 -6.93
C ASP A 81 4.95 5.44 -7.87
N PHE A 82 3.93 5.02 -8.61
CA PHE A 82 4.08 4.05 -9.70
C PHE A 82 3.12 4.34 -10.86
N VAL A 83 3.40 3.74 -12.00
CA VAL A 83 2.58 3.83 -13.21
C VAL A 83 2.08 2.44 -13.59
N VAL A 84 0.80 2.35 -13.91
CA VAL A 84 0.17 1.17 -14.51
C VAL A 84 0.14 1.34 -16.03
N ARG A 85 0.58 0.31 -16.76
CA ARG A 85 0.50 0.22 -18.21
C ARG A 85 -0.34 -0.97 -18.67
#